data_AF-A0AAW4WXS2-F1
#
_entry.id   AF-A0AAW4WXS2-F1
#
_cell.length_a   1.000
_cell.length_b   1.000
_cell.length_c   1.000
_cell.angle_alpha   90.00
_cell.angle_beta   90.00
_cell.angle_gamma   90.00
#
_symmetry.space_group_name_H-M   'P 1'
#
loop_
_entity.id
_entity.type
_entity.pdbx_description
1 polymer ?
#
loop_
_entity_poly.entity_id
_entity_poly.type
_entity_poly.pdbx_seq_one_letter_code
_entity_poly.pdbx_strand_id
1 'polypeptide(L)' 'VPNPGYPTYTSLNKILGSEIVNYNLREDNHWQPDFDELEKMDLSRVKIMWTNYPNMPTGANATMELYEKLVNFA' A
#
# COMPACT_ATOMS: atom_id res chain seq x y z
N VAL A 1 -2.78 -3.74 1.51
CA VAL A 1 -3.15 -3.41 0.11
C VAL A 1 -3.44 -1.91 0.07
N PRO A 2 -2.93 -1.17 -0.92
CA PRO A 2 -3.17 0.28 -1.00
C PRO A 2 -4.64 0.59 -1.26
N ASN A 3 -5.13 1.69 -0.67
CA ASN A 3 -6.47 2.23 -0.87
C ASN A 3 -6.40 3.75 -1.15
N PRO A 4 -6.77 4.23 -2.35
CA PRO A 4 -7.21 3.46 -3.51
C PRO A 4 -6.10 2.56 -4.08
N GLY A 5 -6.48 1.47 -4.74
CA GLY A 5 -5.54 0.53 -5.33
C GLY A 5 -6.17 -0.40 -6.37
N TYR A 6 -5.34 -1.07 -7.16
CA TYR A 6 -5.80 -1.97 -8.21
C TYR A 6 -6.64 -3.13 -7.64
N PRO A 7 -7.93 -3.28 -8.02
CA PRO A 7 -8.86 -4.21 -7.36
C PRO A 7 -8.42 -5.68 -7.36
N THR A 8 -7.61 -6.09 -8.34
CA THR A 8 -7.13 -7.46 -8.49
C THR A 8 -6.31 -7.93 -7.29
N TYR A 9 -5.57 -7.04 -6.62
CA TYR A 9 -4.85 -7.39 -5.39
C TYR A 9 -5.83 -7.90 -4.32
N THR A 10 -6.95 -7.23 -4.14
CA THR A 10 -7.97 -7.64 -3.17
C THR A 10 -8.68 -8.91 -3.62
N SER A 11 -9.09 -8.99 -4.89
CA SER A 11 -9.83 -10.14 -5.42
C SER A 11 -9.04 -11.45 -5.34
N LEU A 12 -7.76 -11.44 -5.73
CA LEU A 12 -6.92 -12.63 -5.70
C LEU A 12 -6.69 -13.11 -4.26
N ASN A 13 -6.38 -12.21 -3.34
CA ASN A 13 -6.12 -12.56 -1.93
C ASN A 13 -7.39 -13.11 -1.25
N LYS A 14 -8.58 -12.58 -1.58
CA LYS A 14 -9.85 -13.15 -1.11
C LYS A 14 -10.07 -14.58 -1.59
N ILE A 15 -9.78 -14.87 -2.86
CA ILE A 15 -9.89 -16.24 -3.42
C ILE A 15 -8.93 -17.20 -2.71
N LEU A 16 -7.73 -16.73 -2.36
CA LEU A 16 -6.73 -17.50 -1.63
C LEU A 16 -7.00 -17.59 -0.11
N GLY A 17 -8.10 -17.03 0.39
CA GLY A 17 -8.46 -17.06 1.81
C GLY A 17 -7.54 -16.22 2.71
N SER A 18 -6.79 -15.27 2.14
CA SER A 18 -5.89 -14.40 2.89
C SER A 18 -6.65 -13.26 3.57
N GLU A 19 -6.26 -12.92 4.79
CA GLU A 19 -6.73 -11.70 5.46
C GLU A 19 -6.10 -10.46 4.83
N ILE A 20 -6.94 -9.47 4.51
CA ILE A 20 -6.50 -8.26 3.82
C ILE A 20 -6.53 -7.09 4.80
N VAL A 21 -5.36 -6.51 5.02
CA VAL A 21 -5.19 -5.23 5.71
C VAL A 21 -4.98 -4.14 4.66
N ASN A 22 -5.79 -3.08 4.69
CA ASN A 22 -5.66 -1.94 3.78
C ASN A 22 -4.88 -0.81 4.45
N TYR A 23 -4.15 -0.04 3.66
CA TYR A 23 -3.51 1.21 4.09
C TYR A 23 -3.85 2.31 3.09
N ASN A 24 -3.95 3.56 3.55
CA ASN A 24 -4.44 4.65 2.71
C ASN A 24 -3.33 5.30 1.90
N LEU A 25 -3.66 5.65 0.65
CA LEU A 25 -2.94 6.60 -0.17
C LEU A 25 -3.73 7.90 -0.15
N ARG A 26 -3.07 9.00 0.24
CA ARG A 26 -3.78 10.27 0.45
C ARG A 26 -3.58 11.21 -0.74
N GLU A 27 -4.67 11.76 -1.26
CA GLU A 27 -4.64 12.73 -2.36
C GLU A 27 -3.81 13.98 -2.01
N ASP A 28 -3.98 14.49 -0.78
CA ASP A 28 -3.24 15.64 -0.25
C ASP A 28 -1.74 15.36 0.00
N ASN A 29 -1.32 14.09 -0.13
CA ASN A 29 0.06 13.64 -0.08
C ASN A 29 0.49 12.97 -1.39
N HIS A 30 0.03 13.48 -2.54
CA HIS A 30 0.40 12.99 -3.87
C HIS A 30 0.13 11.49 -4.08
N TRP A 31 -0.90 10.96 -3.42
CA TRP A 31 -1.24 9.53 -3.43
C TRP A 31 -0.13 8.60 -2.94
N GLN A 32 0.72 9.08 -2.02
CA GLN A 32 1.72 8.25 -1.35
C GLN A 32 1.17 7.61 -0.06
N PRO A 33 1.79 6.52 0.45
CA PRO A 33 1.40 5.91 1.70
C PRO A 33 1.61 6.85 2.87
N ASP A 34 0.69 6.81 3.84
CA ASP A 34 0.86 7.45 5.13
C ASP A 34 1.64 6.52 6.07
N PHE A 35 2.95 6.76 6.20
CA PHE A 35 3.84 5.94 7.02
C PHE A 35 3.53 6.09 8.52
N ASP A 36 3.07 7.26 8.96
CA ASP A 36 2.70 7.50 10.36
C ASP A 36 1.42 6.74 10.75
N GLU A 37 0.51 6.51 9.79
CA GLU A 37 -0.64 5.61 9.96
C GLU A 37 -0.16 4.15 10.02
N LEU A 38 0.67 3.74 9.06
CA LEU A 38 1.19 2.38 8.94
C LEU A 38 1.95 1.91 10.19
N GLU A 39 2.79 2.75 10.79
CA GLU A 39 3.53 2.42 12.02
C GLU A 39 2.64 2.18 13.24
N LYS A 40 1.40 2.71 13.23
CA LYS A 40 0.43 2.53 14.31
C LYS A 40 -0.47 1.32 14.12
N MET A 41 -0.40 0.64 12.98
CA MET A 41 -1.21 -0.53 12.67
C MET A 41 -0.59 -1.80 13.29
N ASP A 42 -1.43 -2.76 13.68
CA ASP A 42 -0.93 -4.10 14.03
C ASP A 42 -0.56 -4.87 12.76
N LEU A 43 0.74 -4.89 12.46
CA LEU A 43 1.31 -5.58 11.30
C LEU A 43 2.06 -6.87 11.70
N SER A 44 1.95 -7.31 12.95
CA SER A 44 2.71 -8.46 13.50
C SER A 44 2.50 -9.77 12.70
N ARG A 45 1.33 -9.91 12.06
CA ARG A 45 0.98 -11.08 11.23
C ARG A 45 1.08 -10.82 9.72
N VAL A 46 1.32 -9.58 9.31
CA VAL A 46 1.41 -9.21 7.89
C VAL A 46 2.67 -9.81 7.27
N LYS A 47 2.55 -10.36 6.06
CA LYS A 47 3.65 -11.01 5.33
C LYS A 47 3.98 -10.35 4.00
N ILE A 48 3.04 -9.61 3.42
CA ILE A 48 3.17 -9.00 2.10
C ILE A 48 2.54 -7.61 2.14
N MET A 49 3.29 -6.63 1.67
CA MET A 49 2.79 -5.30 1.34
C MET A 49 2.74 -5.14 -0.18
N TRP A 50 1.55 -4.85 -0.72
CA TRP A 50 1.39 -4.51 -2.12
C TRP A 50 1.72 -3.04 -2.32
N THR A 51 2.56 -2.71 -3.30
CA THR A 51 2.85 -1.36 -3.76
C THR A 51 2.72 -1.32 -5.28
N ASN A 52 2.22 -0.21 -5.84
CA ASN A 52 2.00 -0.08 -7.28
C ASN A 52 2.24 1.37 -7.70
N TYR A 53 3.32 1.58 -8.46
CA TYR A 53 3.70 2.86 -9.05
C TYR A 53 4.29 2.66 -10.47
N PRO A 54 3.92 3.47 -11.48
CA PRO A 54 2.85 4.46 -11.47
C PRO A 54 1.52 3.85 -11.02
N ASN A 55 0.83 4.54 -10.11
CA ASN A 55 -0.26 3.96 -9.34
C ASN A 55 -1.52 3.84 -10.21
N MET A 56 -2.15 2.68 -10.16
CA MET A 56 -3.52 2.51 -10.61
C MET A 56 -4.44 2.47 -9.38
N PRO A 57 -5.47 3.34 -9.28
CA PRO A 57 -6.08 4.15 -10.36
C PRO A 57 -5.62 5.61 -10.46
N THR A 58 -4.74 6.09 -9.58
CA THR A 58 -4.53 7.55 -9.41
C THR A 58 -3.57 8.19 -10.43
N GLY A 59 -2.76 7.39 -11.11
CA GLY A 59 -1.70 7.84 -12.02
C GLY A 59 -0.45 8.37 -11.34
N ALA A 60 -0.38 8.38 -9.99
CA ALA A 60 0.74 8.94 -9.26
C ALA A 60 2.05 8.18 -9.51
N ASN A 61 3.15 8.90 -9.72
CA ASN A 61 4.48 8.31 -9.88
C ASN A 61 5.15 8.11 -8.52
N ALA A 62 6.00 7.10 -8.42
CA ALA A 62 6.91 6.98 -7.29
C ALA A 62 8.04 8.01 -7.39
N THR A 63 8.59 8.36 -6.23
CA THR A 63 9.86 9.06 -6.11
C THR A 63 10.92 8.09 -5.56
N MET A 64 12.21 8.44 -5.68
CA MET A 64 13.27 7.63 -5.05
C MET A 64 13.08 7.61 -3.53
N GLU A 65 12.75 8.75 -2.93
CA GLU A 65 12.47 8.86 -1.49
C GLU A 65 11.33 7.93 -1.05
N LEU A 66 10.27 7.80 -1.86
CA LEU A 66 9.18 6.86 -1.56
C LEU A 66 9.69 5.42 -1.54
N TYR A 67 10.51 5.03 -2.52
CA TYR A 67 11.08 3.68 -2.55
C TYR A 67 11.99 3.41 -1.36
N GLU A 68 12.84 4.37 -0.98
CA GLU A 68 13.67 4.27 0.21
C GLU A 68 12.82 4.09 1.48
N LYS A 69 11.75 4.88 1.65
CA LYS A 69 10.82 4.71 2.77
C LYS A 69 10.12 3.35 2.76
N LEU A 70 9.67 2.87 1.60
CA LEU A 70 9.05 1.55 1.48
C LEU A 70 10.02 0.42 1.86
N VAL A 71 11.29 0.51 1.43
CA VAL A 71 12.33 -0.48 1.76
C VAL A 71 12.69 -0.42 3.25
N ASN A 72 12.76 0.78 3.85
CA ASN A 72 13.06 0.92 5.27
C ASN A 72 11.90 0.46 6.17
N PHE A 73 10.67 0.57 5.68
CA PHE A 73 9.47 0.18 6.42
C PHE A 73 9.22 -1.34 6.42
N ALA A 74 9.54 -2.02 5.31
CA ALA A 74 9.23 -3.44 5.08
C ALA A 74 10.34 -4.39 5.55
#